data_AF-A0A9Y2AI33-F1
#
_entry.id   AF-A0A9Y2AI33-F1
#
_cell.length_a   1.000
_cell.length_b   1.000
_cell.length_c   1.000
_cell.angle_alpha   90.00
_cell.angle_beta   90.00
_cell.angle_gamma   90.00
#
_symmetry.space_group_name_H-M   'P 1'
#
loop_
_entity.id
_entity.type
_entity.pdbx_description
1 polymer ?
#
loop_
_entity_poly.entity_id
_entity_poly.type
_entity_poly.pdbx_seq_one_letter_code
_entity_poly.pdbx_strand_id
1 'polypeptide(L)'
;MFSWRITKYNPVYRDEFDKYTCNEWTSFSDIGKTFNEYKVTKMDYIIVEDAYIDTIVAFMSSNDIKSLKVVGIEKCKFTKMEDDFYSEKMINLYHNLKENDILNVEEIKILARMILREDLWCKLEHDNIMYIHFGYDYYMYICSWRLCKKAIKGAINMGLFVEEYESPYK
;
A
#
# COMPACT_ATOMS: atom_id res chain seq x y z
N MET A 1 20.24 -5.82 -0.82
CA MET A 1 19.17 -4.88 -1.23
C MET A 1 18.79 -4.05 -0.02
N PHE A 2 18.19 -2.89 -0.23
CA PHE A 2 17.66 -2.07 0.85
C PHE A 2 16.19 -2.40 1.04
N SER A 3 15.73 -2.45 2.29
CA SER A 3 14.34 -2.82 2.61
C SER A 3 13.78 -1.88 3.65
N TRP A 4 12.53 -1.48 3.45
CA TRP A 4 11.83 -0.57 4.35
C TRP A 4 10.44 -1.06 4.68
N ARG A 5 10.05 -0.84 5.93
CA ARG A 5 8.66 -0.79 6.37
C ARG A 5 8.17 0.64 6.19
N ILE A 6 7.05 0.78 5.52
CA ILE A 6 6.37 2.04 5.24
C ILE A 6 4.96 1.94 5.79
N THR A 7 4.60 2.84 6.69
CA THR A 7 3.31 2.80 7.37
C THR A 7 2.81 4.18 7.77
N LYS A 8 1.50 4.33 8.01
CA LYS A 8 0.89 5.56 8.55
C LYS A 8 1.11 5.70 10.06
N TYR A 9 1.49 4.60 10.72
CA TYR A 9 1.62 4.52 12.16
C TYR A 9 2.91 5.15 12.65
N ASN A 10 2.79 6.07 13.60
CA ASN A 10 3.94 6.70 14.22
C ASN A 10 4.67 5.70 15.14
N PRO A 11 5.92 5.31 14.87
CA PRO A 11 6.60 4.26 15.62
C PRO A 11 6.78 4.58 17.11
N VAL A 12 6.63 5.84 17.54
CA VAL A 12 6.65 6.21 18.97
C VAL A 12 5.53 5.56 19.79
N TYR A 13 4.46 5.07 19.14
CA TYR A 13 3.36 4.35 19.79
C TYR A 13 3.48 2.82 19.66
N ARG A 14 4.66 2.30 19.37
CA ARG A 14 4.96 0.87 19.48
C ARG A 14 5.52 0.53 20.85
N ASP A 15 5.13 -0.62 21.38
CA ASP A 15 5.76 -1.17 22.57
C ASP A 15 7.12 -1.84 22.25
N GLU A 16 7.76 -2.39 23.28
CA GLU A 16 9.05 -3.09 23.16
C GLU A 16 9.01 -4.36 22.28
N PHE A 17 7.81 -4.85 21.95
CA PHE A 17 7.57 -5.99 21.07
C PHE A 17 7.14 -5.56 19.66
N ASP A 18 7.34 -4.28 19.30
CA ASP A 18 7.00 -3.68 18.01
C ASP A 18 5.48 -3.67 17.70
N LYS A 19 4.64 -3.92 18.73
CA LYS A 19 3.18 -3.88 18.62
C LYS A 19 2.69 -2.45 18.73
N TYR A 20 1.91 -2.01 17.76
CA TYR A 20 1.28 -0.69 17.77
C TYR A 20 0.14 -0.64 18.81
N THR A 21 0.14 0.37 19.67
CA THR A 21 -0.79 0.45 20.81
C THR A 21 -1.81 1.60 20.71
N CYS A 22 -1.68 2.51 19.74
CA CYS A 22 -2.64 3.59 19.56
C CYS A 22 -3.94 3.07 18.93
N ASN A 23 -5.08 3.51 19.47
CA ASN A 23 -6.39 3.18 18.92
C ASN A 23 -6.74 4.13 17.75
N GLU A 24 -6.48 3.69 16.53
CA GLU A 24 -6.82 4.41 15.30
C GLU A 24 -7.29 3.42 14.23
N TRP A 25 -7.84 3.93 13.13
CA TRP A 25 -8.37 3.09 12.05
C TRP A 25 -7.28 2.23 11.40
N THR A 26 -7.66 1.01 11.03
CA THR A 26 -6.76 -0.01 10.46
C THR A 26 -7.33 -0.68 9.20
N SER A 27 -8.57 -0.38 8.82
CA SER A 27 -9.23 -0.94 7.63
C SER A 27 -9.98 0.12 6.82
N PHE A 28 -10.19 -0.13 5.53
CA PHE A 28 -11.05 0.71 4.69
C PHE A 28 -12.50 0.74 5.22
N SER A 29 -12.93 -0.35 5.84
CA SER A 29 -14.25 -0.45 6.48
C SER A 29 -14.41 0.46 7.71
N ASP A 30 -13.33 1.11 8.18
CA ASP A 30 -13.36 2.04 9.32
C ASP A 30 -13.76 3.47 8.94
N ILE A 31 -13.91 3.77 7.65
CA ILE A 31 -14.43 5.06 7.20
C ILE A 31 -15.80 5.31 7.83
N GLY A 32 -15.96 6.45 8.49
CA GLY A 32 -17.17 6.83 9.21
C GLY A 32 -17.21 6.36 10.68
N LYS A 33 -16.31 5.48 11.12
CA LYS A 33 -16.16 5.10 12.53
C LYS A 33 -15.37 6.17 13.30
N THR A 34 -15.46 6.13 14.63
CA THR A 34 -14.82 7.10 15.53
C THR A 34 -13.73 6.41 16.36
N PHE A 35 -12.55 7.02 16.41
CA PHE A 35 -11.39 6.56 17.17
C PHE A 35 -10.85 7.75 17.95
N ASN A 36 -10.66 7.62 19.26
CA ASN A 36 -10.21 8.69 20.15
C ASN A 36 -10.96 10.02 19.89
N GLU A 37 -12.29 9.97 19.85
CA GLU A 37 -13.19 11.10 19.60
C GLU A 37 -13.12 11.72 18.19
N TYR A 38 -12.29 11.17 17.31
CA TYR A 38 -12.15 11.60 15.93
C TYR A 38 -12.89 10.66 14.97
N LYS A 39 -13.83 11.20 14.19
CA LYS A 39 -14.54 10.44 13.15
C LYS A 39 -13.73 10.43 11.85
N VAL A 40 -13.33 9.25 11.41
CA VAL A 40 -12.57 9.08 10.16
C VAL A 40 -13.47 9.40 8.97
N THR A 41 -13.06 10.37 8.17
CA THR A 41 -13.78 10.74 6.95
C THR A 41 -13.21 10.03 5.74
N LYS A 42 -13.98 10.05 4.64
CA LYS A 42 -13.50 9.62 3.33
C LYS A 42 -12.24 10.38 2.90
N MET A 43 -12.15 11.68 3.21
CA MET A 43 -10.99 12.50 2.82
C MET A 43 -9.73 12.06 3.58
N ASP A 44 -9.85 11.76 4.88
CA ASP A 44 -8.72 11.30 5.70
C ASP A 44 -8.15 10.00 5.15
N TYR A 45 -9.03 9.07 4.76
CA TYR A 45 -8.63 7.84 4.10
C TYR A 45 -7.93 8.10 2.76
N ILE A 46 -8.51 8.94 1.89
CA ILE A 46 -7.93 9.23 0.56
C ILE A 46 -6.54 9.85 0.67
N ILE A 47 -6.33 10.79 1.61
CA ILE A 47 -5.01 11.40 1.83
C ILE A 47 -3.95 10.34 2.14
N VAL A 48 -4.28 9.38 3.00
CA VAL A 48 -3.36 8.30 3.36
C VAL A 48 -3.19 7.32 2.21
N GLU A 49 -4.27 6.88 1.57
CA GLU A 49 -4.22 6.01 0.38
C GLU A 49 -3.32 6.63 -0.69
N ASP A 50 -3.51 7.89 -1.05
CA ASP A 50 -2.69 8.64 -2.01
C ASP A 50 -1.21 8.63 -1.63
N ALA A 51 -0.89 8.83 -0.35
CA ALA A 51 0.49 8.79 0.13
C ALA A 51 1.17 7.44 -0.12
N TYR A 52 0.45 6.31 0.07
CA TYR A 52 1.00 4.98 -0.27
C TYR A 52 1.21 4.83 -1.78
N ILE A 53 0.22 5.22 -2.58
CA ILE A 53 0.28 5.10 -4.04
C ILE A 53 1.44 5.93 -4.61
N ASP A 54 1.57 7.19 -4.19
CA ASP A 54 2.63 8.07 -4.65
C ASP A 54 4.01 7.60 -4.18
N THR A 55 4.08 6.99 -2.99
CA THR A 55 5.31 6.35 -2.51
C THR A 55 5.72 5.20 -3.43
N ILE A 56 4.81 4.29 -3.78
CA ILE A 56 5.07 3.18 -4.72
C ILE A 56 5.62 3.72 -6.05
N VAL A 57 4.96 4.73 -6.63
CA VAL A 57 5.35 5.36 -7.90
C VAL A 57 6.74 6.01 -7.79
N ALA A 58 7.06 6.65 -6.67
CA ALA A 58 8.36 7.27 -6.44
C ALA A 58 9.49 6.23 -6.34
N PHE A 59 9.23 5.07 -5.73
CA PHE A 59 10.18 3.96 -5.68
C PHE A 59 10.38 3.32 -7.06
N MET A 60 9.31 3.08 -7.81
CA MET A 60 9.40 2.60 -9.20
C MET A 60 10.23 3.57 -10.05
N SER A 61 9.94 4.87 -9.97
CA SER A 61 10.66 5.92 -10.70
C SER A 61 12.14 6.00 -10.31
N SER A 62 12.47 5.81 -9.03
CA SER A 62 13.87 5.81 -8.55
C SER A 62 14.69 4.62 -9.07
N ASN A 63 14.02 3.56 -9.54
CA ASN A 63 14.62 2.36 -10.11
C ASN A 63 14.46 2.28 -11.63
N ASP A 64 13.93 3.32 -12.28
CA ASP A 64 13.64 3.34 -13.72
C ASP A 64 12.65 2.22 -14.15
N ILE A 65 11.79 1.78 -13.23
CA ILE A 65 10.81 0.71 -13.43
C ILE A 65 9.50 1.29 -13.94
N LYS A 66 8.96 0.71 -15.02
CA LYS A 66 7.69 1.12 -15.65
C LYS A 66 6.56 0.12 -15.47
N SER A 67 6.87 -1.07 -14.99
CA SER A 67 5.89 -2.13 -14.74
C SER A 67 6.36 -3.08 -13.65
N LEU A 68 5.40 -3.67 -12.94
CA LEU A 68 5.61 -4.72 -11.96
C LEU A 68 4.77 -5.94 -12.34
N LYS A 69 5.32 -7.12 -12.03
CA LYS A 69 4.65 -8.40 -12.15
C LYS A 69 3.82 -8.66 -10.89
N VAL A 70 2.61 -9.17 -11.08
CA VAL A 70 1.70 -9.56 -10.00
C VAL A 70 1.99 -10.98 -9.55
N VAL A 71 2.11 -11.19 -8.24
CA VAL A 71 2.45 -12.49 -7.64
C VAL A 71 1.57 -12.81 -6.44
N GLY A 72 1.03 -14.02 -6.36
CA GLY A 72 0.26 -14.53 -5.23
C GLY A 72 -1.12 -13.88 -5.10
N ILE A 73 -1.91 -13.82 -6.17
CA ILE A 73 -3.23 -13.17 -6.12
C ILE A 73 -4.20 -13.92 -5.20
N GLU A 74 -4.81 -13.17 -4.29
CA GLU A 74 -5.94 -13.59 -3.48
C GLU A 74 -7.07 -12.56 -3.65
N LYS A 75 -8.24 -12.98 -4.12
CA LYS A 75 -9.38 -12.07 -4.33
C LYS A 75 -10.40 -12.25 -3.22
N CYS A 76 -10.79 -11.17 -2.56
CA CYS A 76 -11.94 -11.16 -1.65
C CYS A 76 -13.23 -11.10 -2.47
N LYS A 77 -14.39 -11.41 -1.88
CA LYS A 77 -15.65 -11.29 -2.62
C LYS A 77 -15.95 -9.82 -2.87
N PHE A 78 -15.66 -9.35 -4.08
CA PHE A 78 -16.03 -8.03 -4.54
C PHE A 78 -17.56 -7.91 -4.63
N THR A 79 -18.16 -7.22 -3.68
CA THR A 79 -19.52 -6.71 -3.78
C THR A 79 -19.42 -5.27 -4.21
N LYS A 80 -19.88 -4.96 -5.43
CA LYS A 80 -19.99 -3.57 -5.91
C LYS A 80 -20.83 -2.78 -4.92
N MET A 81 -20.19 -1.95 -4.11
CA MET A 81 -20.88 -1.00 -3.26
C MET A 81 -21.37 0.15 -4.15
N GLU A 82 -22.56 0.68 -3.85
CA GLU A 82 -23.05 1.94 -4.43
C GLU A 82 -22.28 3.11 -3.83
N ASP A 83 -20.96 3.12 -4.00
CA ASP A 83 -20.10 4.21 -3.58
C ASP A 83 -19.23 4.71 -4.74
N ASP A 84 -18.73 5.91 -4.56
CA ASP A 84 -17.93 6.67 -5.52
C ASP A 84 -16.43 6.37 -5.42
N PHE A 85 -16.02 5.27 -4.75
CA PHE A 85 -14.62 4.84 -4.70
C PHE A 85 -14.21 4.00 -5.92
N TYR A 86 -15.15 3.31 -6.56
CA TYR A 86 -14.86 2.34 -7.61
C TYR A 86 -15.17 2.87 -9.01
N SER A 87 -14.11 2.99 -9.82
CA SER A 87 -14.25 3.31 -11.25
C SER A 87 -14.46 2.05 -12.09
N GLU A 88 -15.00 2.20 -13.31
CA GLU A 88 -15.11 1.09 -14.27
C GLU A 88 -13.76 0.45 -14.58
N LYS A 89 -12.67 1.24 -14.64
CA LYS A 89 -11.32 0.71 -14.85
C LYS A 89 -10.88 -0.21 -13.70
N MET A 90 -11.21 0.15 -12.47
CA MET A 90 -10.90 -0.65 -11.29
C MET A 90 -11.66 -1.97 -11.29
N ILE A 91 -12.96 -1.93 -11.61
CA ILE A 91 -13.81 -3.13 -11.74
C ILE A 91 -13.28 -4.03 -12.86
N ASN A 92 -12.94 -3.45 -14.02
CA ASN A 92 -12.39 -4.20 -15.14
C ASN A 92 -11.04 -4.84 -14.79
N LEU A 93 -10.15 -4.12 -14.10
CA LEU A 93 -8.89 -4.68 -13.64
C LEU A 93 -9.13 -5.83 -12.68
N TYR A 94 -9.99 -5.65 -11.66
CA TYR A 94 -10.35 -6.70 -10.70
C TYR A 94 -10.73 -8.02 -11.36
N HIS A 95 -11.64 -7.97 -12.35
CA HIS A 95 -12.15 -9.17 -12.99
C HIS A 95 -11.15 -9.83 -13.93
N ASN A 96 -10.29 -9.05 -14.59
CA ASN A 96 -9.37 -9.56 -15.60
C ASN A 96 -7.97 -9.90 -15.07
N LEU A 97 -7.61 -9.40 -13.88
CA LEU A 97 -6.31 -9.62 -13.25
C LEU A 97 -6.01 -11.11 -13.04
N LYS A 98 -4.83 -11.55 -13.47
CA LYS A 98 -4.31 -12.91 -13.38
C LYS A 98 -2.89 -12.95 -12.84
N GLU A 99 -2.55 -14.11 -12.30
CA GLU A 99 -1.22 -14.40 -11.77
C GLU A 99 -0.16 -14.20 -12.86
N ASN A 100 0.95 -13.54 -12.51
CA ASN A 100 2.03 -13.14 -13.42
C ASN A 100 1.69 -12.03 -14.44
N ASP A 101 0.54 -11.37 -14.33
CA ASP A 101 0.27 -10.19 -15.16
C ASP A 101 1.35 -9.11 -14.92
N ILE A 102 1.77 -8.46 -16.00
CA ILE A 102 2.72 -7.34 -15.96
C ILE A 102 1.92 -6.06 -16.14
N LEU A 103 1.83 -5.28 -15.06
CA LEU A 103 1.02 -4.08 -15.01
C LEU A 103 1.90 -2.83 -15.12
N ASN A 104 1.45 -1.86 -15.90
CA ASN A 104 2.11 -0.56 -15.99
C ASN A 104 1.82 0.33 -14.76
N VAL A 105 2.51 1.46 -14.64
CA VAL A 105 2.36 2.39 -13.50
C VAL A 105 0.90 2.76 -13.17
N GLU A 106 0.06 3.05 -14.17
CA GLU A 106 -1.34 3.43 -13.92
C GLU A 106 -2.18 2.25 -13.42
N GLU A 107 -1.94 1.04 -13.94
CA GLU A 107 -2.58 -0.18 -13.45
C GLU A 107 -2.11 -0.53 -12.04
N ILE A 108 -0.82 -0.33 -11.72
CA ILE A 108 -0.27 -0.51 -10.38
C ILE A 108 -0.90 0.45 -9.37
N LYS A 109 -1.12 1.71 -9.75
CA LYS A 109 -1.83 2.68 -8.90
C LYS A 109 -3.25 2.19 -8.58
N ILE A 110 -3.98 1.67 -9.58
CA ILE A 110 -5.33 1.14 -9.37
C ILE A 110 -5.28 -0.09 -8.48
N LEU A 111 -4.39 -1.04 -8.78
CA LEU A 111 -4.27 -2.30 -8.05
C LEU A 111 -3.88 -2.08 -6.59
N ALA A 112 -2.91 -1.20 -6.32
CA ALA A 112 -2.48 -0.91 -4.96
C ALA A 112 -3.59 -0.24 -4.13
N ARG A 113 -4.46 0.59 -4.73
CA ARG A 113 -5.66 1.10 -4.03
C ARG A 113 -6.59 -0.04 -3.63
N MET A 114 -6.85 -0.97 -4.53
CA MET A 114 -7.69 -2.13 -4.24
C MET A 114 -7.12 -3.01 -3.12
N ILE A 115 -5.78 -3.14 -3.05
CA ILE A 115 -5.13 -3.85 -1.95
C ILE A 115 -5.33 -3.12 -0.61
N LEU A 116 -5.14 -1.80 -0.59
CA LEU A 116 -5.36 -0.97 0.61
C LEU A 116 -6.83 -0.94 1.06
N ARG A 117 -7.74 -1.21 0.13
CA ARG A 117 -9.19 -1.34 0.37
C ARG A 117 -9.65 -2.75 0.73
N GLU A 118 -8.71 -3.70 0.81
CA GLU A 118 -8.99 -5.10 1.17
C GLU A 118 -9.86 -5.84 0.13
N ASP A 119 -9.91 -5.37 -1.11
CA ASP A 119 -10.64 -6.03 -2.20
C ASP A 119 -9.93 -7.30 -2.70
N LEU A 120 -8.61 -7.27 -2.65
CA LEU A 120 -7.72 -8.35 -3.05
C LEU A 120 -6.35 -8.17 -2.37
N TRP A 121 -5.52 -9.19 -2.45
CA TRP A 121 -4.13 -9.13 -2.04
C TRP A 121 -3.23 -9.71 -3.14
N CYS A 122 -2.04 -9.13 -3.30
CA CYS A 122 -0.94 -9.70 -4.06
C CYS A 122 0.37 -9.00 -3.70
N LYS A 123 1.49 -9.62 -4.07
CA LYS A 123 2.81 -9.00 -4.15
C LYS A 123 3.02 -8.36 -5.53
N LEU A 124 3.86 -7.34 -5.58
CA LEU A 124 4.30 -6.72 -6.82
C LEU A 124 5.81 -6.80 -6.94
N GLU A 125 6.33 -7.34 -8.04
CA GLU A 125 7.75 -7.66 -8.17
C GLU A 125 8.32 -7.23 -9.51
N HIS A 126 9.60 -6.89 -9.53
CA HIS A 126 10.38 -6.67 -10.74
C HIS A 126 11.71 -7.41 -10.60
N ASP A 127 11.71 -8.67 -11.02
CA ASP A 127 12.83 -9.59 -10.90
C ASP A 127 13.52 -9.49 -9.52
N ASN A 128 14.83 -9.26 -9.50
CA ASN A 128 15.63 -9.07 -8.28
C ASN A 128 15.89 -7.58 -7.99
N ILE A 129 15.14 -6.66 -8.59
CA ILE A 129 15.37 -5.21 -8.47
C ILE A 129 14.49 -4.59 -7.39
N MET A 130 13.20 -4.91 -7.40
CA MET A 130 12.22 -4.31 -6.49
C MET A 130 11.09 -5.29 -6.19
N TYR A 131 10.64 -5.30 -4.95
CA TYR A 131 9.37 -5.94 -4.58
C TYR A 131 8.59 -5.08 -3.59
N ILE A 132 7.27 -5.22 -3.63
CA ILE A 132 6.32 -4.56 -2.75
C ILE A 132 5.44 -5.65 -2.16
N HIS A 133 5.44 -5.76 -0.84
CA HIS A 133 4.54 -6.63 -0.08
C HIS A 133 3.60 -5.78 0.75
N PHE A 134 2.32 -6.16 0.78
CA PHE A 134 1.32 -5.56 1.65
C PHE A 134 1.10 -6.52 2.83
N GLY A 135 1.36 -6.05 4.04
CA GLY A 135 0.91 -6.71 5.27
C GLY A 135 -0.51 -6.27 5.63
N TYR A 136 -0.97 -6.74 6.78
CA TYR A 136 -2.21 -6.26 7.39
C TYR A 136 -2.11 -4.79 7.79
N ASP A 137 -3.25 -4.17 8.07
CA ASP A 137 -3.37 -2.89 8.77
C ASP A 137 -2.50 -1.76 8.19
N TYR A 138 -2.36 -1.60 6.88
CA TYR A 138 -1.49 -0.56 6.28
C TYR A 138 0.00 -0.67 6.64
N TYR A 139 0.51 -1.89 6.82
CA TYR A 139 1.93 -2.14 6.77
C TYR A 139 2.35 -2.47 5.34
N MET A 140 3.14 -1.61 4.71
CA MET A 140 3.71 -1.88 3.39
C MET A 140 5.22 -2.09 3.51
N TYR A 141 5.74 -3.07 2.77
CA TYR A 141 7.17 -3.36 2.73
C TYR A 141 7.66 -3.18 1.31
N ILE A 142 8.65 -2.31 1.13
CA ILE A 142 9.31 -2.11 -0.17
C ILE A 142 10.76 -2.52 -0.04
N CYS A 143 11.23 -3.33 -0.97
CA CYS A 143 12.65 -3.60 -1.15
C CYS A 143 13.10 -3.08 -2.50
N SER A 144 14.33 -2.57 -2.54
CA SER A 144 14.94 -2.05 -3.75
C SER A 144 16.43 -2.33 -3.78
N TRP A 145 16.97 -2.52 -4.99
CA TRP A 145 18.41 -2.58 -5.21
C TRP A 145 19.13 -1.28 -4.84
N ARG A 146 18.46 -0.12 -4.93
CA ARG A 146 19.06 1.21 -4.71
C ARG A 146 18.49 1.87 -3.46
N LEU A 147 19.31 2.71 -2.82
CA LEU A 147 18.89 3.57 -1.72
C LEU A 147 18.06 4.74 -2.27
N CYS A 148 16.75 4.55 -2.42
CA CYS A 148 15.79 5.50 -3.02
C CYS A 148 15.51 6.73 -2.13
N LYS A 149 16.55 7.50 -1.78
CA LYS A 149 16.47 8.63 -0.81
C LYS A 149 15.35 9.64 -1.10
N LYS A 150 15.12 9.94 -2.39
CA LYS A 150 14.06 10.88 -2.79
C LYS A 150 12.67 10.31 -2.52
N ALA A 151 12.44 9.02 -2.81
CA ALA A 151 11.18 8.35 -2.54
C ALA A 151 10.91 8.25 -1.04
N ILE A 152 11.93 7.90 -0.24
CA ILE A 152 11.85 7.87 1.23
C ILE A 152 11.47 9.24 1.78
N LYS A 153 12.16 10.31 1.35
CA LYS A 153 11.84 11.67 1.78
C LYS A 153 10.44 12.10 1.34
N GLY A 154 10.02 11.69 0.14
CA GLY A 154 8.67 11.90 -0.36
C GLY A 154 7.61 11.29 0.55
N ALA A 155 7.76 10.00 0.90
CA ALA A 155 6.86 9.30 1.81
C ALA A 155 6.74 10.01 3.17
N ILE A 156 7.87 10.41 3.76
CA ILE A 156 7.91 11.16 5.01
C ILE A 156 7.18 12.50 4.91
N ASN A 157 7.40 13.24 3.82
CA ASN A 157 6.73 14.53 3.59
C ASN A 157 5.21 14.37 3.40
N MET A 158 4.74 13.20 2.95
CA MET A 158 3.31 12.87 2.82
C MET A 158 2.70 12.31 4.11
N GLY A 159 3.47 12.26 5.21
CA GLY A 159 2.99 11.84 6.52
C GLY A 159 3.13 10.34 6.81
N LEU A 160 3.84 9.58 5.97
CA LEU A 160 4.18 8.19 6.26
C LEU A 160 5.48 8.08 7.06
N PHE A 161 5.59 7.02 7.85
CA PHE A 161 6.78 6.64 8.57
C PHE A 161 7.53 5.57 7.78
N VAL A 162 8.85 5.74 7.67
CA VAL A 162 9.73 4.84 6.91
C VAL A 162 10.86 4.38 7.82
N GLU A 163 10.99 3.07 7.98
CA GLU A 163 11.99 2.42 8.85
C GLU A 163 12.74 1.37 8.04
N GLU A 164 14.06 1.24 8.23
CA GLU A 164 14.81 0.12 7.66
C GLU A 164 14.32 -1.19 8.30
N TYR A 165 13.77 -2.07 7.48
CA TYR A 165 13.07 -3.26 7.98
C TYR A 165 12.94 -4.30 6.85
N GLU A 166 13.31 -5.55 7.13
CA GLU A 166 13.08 -6.66 6.21
C GLU A 166 11.62 -7.14 6.29
N SER A 167 10.97 -7.36 5.13
CA SER A 167 9.62 -7.89 5.13
C SER A 167 9.55 -9.20 5.93
N PRO A 168 8.59 -9.36 6.86
CA PRO A 168 8.44 -10.60 7.62
C PRO A 168 7.87 -11.73 6.74
N TYR A 169 7.36 -11.39 5.56
CA TYR A 169 6.82 -12.31 4.57
C TYR A 169 7.90 -12.52 3.49
N LYS A 170 8.64 -13.63 3.61
CA LYS A 170 9.57 -14.11 2.57
C LYS A 170 8.77 -14.93 1.56
#